data_AF-A0A2W5PS14-F1
#
_entry.id   AF-A0A2W5PS14-F1
#
_cell.length_a   1.000
_cell.length_b   1.000
_cell.length_c   1.000
_cell.angle_alpha   90.00
_cell.angle_beta   90.00
_cell.angle_gamma   90.00
#
_symmetry.space_group_name_H-M   'P 1'
#
loop_
_entity.id
_entity.type
_entity.pdbx_description
1 polymer ?
#
loop_
_entity_poly.entity_id
_entity_poly.type
_entity_poly.pdbx_seq_one_letter_code
_entity_poly.pdbx_strand_id
1 'polypeptide(L)'
;TGFMVIKRRVFERIMAAYPDLRYVPDSIGVPDQGLHYRFFDVMVDPVSRRYLSEDYGFCRLWTGLGEHVYVDANSNLSHQGAKLYRGDFAHSLVHALPYAVGGPAGTPLALHGSEHLRSNAPG
;
A
#
# COMPACT_ATOMS: atom_id res chain seq x y z
N THR A 1 9.65 3.76 -2.33
CA THR A 1 9.09 2.60 -1.61
C THR A 1 9.21 2.82 -0.12
N GLY A 2 8.12 2.60 0.63
CA GLY A 2 8.10 2.65 2.09
C GLY A 2 8.26 1.25 2.71
N PHE A 3 8.22 1.17 4.04
CA PHE A 3 8.16 -0.11 4.75
C PHE A 3 6.71 -0.45 5.09
N MET A 4 6.34 -1.72 4.96
CA MET A 4 5.01 -2.21 5.32
C MET A 4 5.11 -3.10 6.56
N VAL A 5 4.24 -2.85 7.53
CA VAL A 5 4.04 -3.73 8.68
C VAL A 5 2.70 -4.44 8.50
N ILE A 6 2.76 -5.73 8.17
CA ILE A 6 1.57 -6.51 7.80
C ILE A 6 1.32 -7.57 8.87
N LYS A 7 0.15 -7.53 9.50
CA LYS A 7 -0.26 -8.54 10.47
C LYS A 7 -0.54 -9.86 9.73
N ARG A 8 -0.12 -11.00 10.27
CA ARG A 8 -0.37 -12.33 9.69
C ARG A 8 -1.83 -12.55 9.26
N ARG A 9 -2.79 -12.14 10.10
CA ARG A 9 -4.24 -12.26 9.83
C ARG A 9 -4.70 -11.61 8.51
N VAL A 10 -3.95 -10.64 7.98
CA VAL A 10 -4.23 -10.00 6.70
C VAL A 10 -4.09 -11.02 5.57
N PHE A 11 -3.00 -11.79 5.56
CA PHE A 11 -2.78 -12.84 4.55
C PHE A 11 -3.83 -13.93 4.65
N GLU A 12 -4.12 -14.43 5.85
CA GLU A 12 -5.13 -15.47 6.08
C GLU A 12 -6.51 -15.04 5.55
N ARG A 13 -6.87 -13.78 5.75
CA ARG A 13 -8.14 -13.23 5.25
C ARG A 13 -8.14 -13.02 3.74
N ILE A 14 -7.03 -12.56 3.15
CA ILE A 14 -6.90 -12.42 1.70
C ILE A 14 -6.97 -13.80 1.04
N MET A 15 -6.32 -14.83 1.60
CA MET A 15 -6.39 -16.21 1.09
C MET A 15 -7.84 -16.72 1.08
N ALA A 16 -8.60 -16.48 2.14
CA ALA A 16 -9.99 -16.90 2.25
C ALA A 16 -10.91 -16.18 1.26
N ALA A 17 -10.69 -14.87 1.03
CA ALA A 17 -11.53 -14.07 0.16
C ALA A 17 -11.16 -14.17 -1.33
N TYR A 18 -9.90 -14.47 -1.64
CA TYR A 18 -9.35 -14.52 -3.00
C TYR A 18 -8.62 -15.84 -3.26
N PRO A 19 -9.34 -16.98 -3.34
CA PRO A 19 -8.72 -18.29 -3.53
C PRO A 19 -7.94 -18.39 -4.86
N ASP A 20 -8.33 -17.64 -5.89
CA ASP A 20 -7.70 -17.62 -7.23
C ASP A 20 -6.29 -16.99 -7.23
N LEU A 21 -5.85 -16.38 -6.13
CA LEU A 21 -4.48 -15.93 -5.97
C LEU A 21 -3.51 -17.10 -5.74
N ARG A 22 -4.03 -18.28 -5.33
CA ARG A 22 -3.22 -19.48 -5.15
C ARG A 22 -2.70 -19.97 -6.50
N TYR A 23 -1.44 -20.36 -6.55
CA TYR A 23 -0.83 -20.97 -7.73
C TYR A 23 -0.07 -22.25 -7.38
N VAL A 24 0.31 -23.02 -8.39
CA VAL A 24 1.16 -24.21 -8.26
C VAL A 24 2.58 -23.80 -8.65
N PRO A 25 3.58 -23.96 -7.77
CA PRO A 25 4.97 -23.60 -8.09
C PRO A 25 5.64 -24.67 -8.95
N ASP A 26 6.63 -24.28 -9.76
CA ASP A 26 7.45 -25.22 -10.56
C ASP A 26 8.56 -25.92 -9.75
N SER A 27 8.45 -25.98 -8.42
CA SER A 27 9.51 -26.51 -7.55
C SER A 27 9.64 -28.03 -7.66
N ILE A 28 10.84 -28.52 -7.97
CA ILE A 28 11.14 -29.96 -8.07
C ILE A 28 11.82 -30.44 -6.78
N GLY A 29 11.35 -31.55 -6.21
CA GLY A 29 12.00 -32.21 -5.07
C GLY A 29 11.69 -31.61 -3.70
N VAL A 30 10.81 -30.60 -3.62
CA VAL A 30 10.33 -30.02 -2.36
C VAL A 30 8.83 -30.31 -2.23
N PRO A 31 8.36 -30.89 -1.11
CA PRO A 31 6.93 -31.09 -0.88
C PRO A 31 6.17 -29.76 -0.90
N ASP A 32 5.14 -29.67 -1.75
CA ASP A 32 4.26 -28.50 -1.82
C ASP A 32 3.34 -28.43 -0.59
N GLN A 33 3.43 -27.33 0.16
CA GLN A 33 2.61 -27.07 1.35
C GLN A 33 1.29 -26.36 1.00
N GLY A 34 1.07 -25.99 -0.26
CA GLY A 34 -0.12 -25.29 -0.73
C GLY A 34 -0.19 -23.81 -0.33
N LEU A 35 0.96 -23.21 0.04
CA LEU A 35 1.06 -21.84 0.57
C LEU A 35 1.61 -20.85 -0.47
N HIS A 36 1.38 -21.11 -1.75
CA HIS A 36 1.85 -20.30 -2.87
C HIS A 36 0.74 -19.36 -3.33
N TYR A 37 0.89 -18.05 -3.05
CA TYR A 37 -0.11 -17.03 -3.35
C TYR A 37 0.53 -15.79 -3.96
N ARG A 38 -0.20 -15.15 -4.88
CA ARG A 38 0.18 -13.92 -5.55
C ARG A 38 -0.38 -12.69 -4.84
N PHE A 39 0.05 -12.46 -3.59
CA PHE A 39 -0.42 -11.31 -2.81
C PHE A 39 0.05 -9.96 -3.36
N PHE A 40 1.17 -9.99 -4.05
CA PHE A 40 1.93 -8.85 -4.48
C PHE A 40 2.06 -8.90 -6.02
N ASP A 41 0.92 -8.85 -6.70
CA ASP A 41 0.85 -8.75 -8.16
C ASP A 41 0.65 -7.30 -8.59
N VAL A 42 1.12 -6.97 -9.78
CA VAL A 42 0.70 -5.76 -10.49
C VAL A 42 -0.69 -5.98 -11.08
N MET A 43 -1.52 -4.94 -11.13
CA MET A 43 -2.83 -5.06 -11.76
C MET A 43 -3.31 -3.74 -12.36
N VAL A 44 -4.31 -3.84 -13.22
CA VAL A 44 -5.11 -2.69 -13.63
C VAL A 44 -6.35 -2.67 -12.73
N ASP A 45 -6.51 -1.60 -11.96
CA ASP A 45 -7.68 -1.45 -11.09
C ASP A 45 -8.97 -1.50 -11.93
N PRO A 46 -9.94 -2.38 -11.61
CA PRO A 46 -11.11 -2.59 -12.46
C PRO A 46 -12.04 -1.37 -12.52
N VAL A 47 -11.96 -0.45 -11.56
CA VAL A 47 -12.84 0.73 -11.48
C VAL A 47 -12.19 1.94 -12.14
N SER A 48 -11.02 2.35 -11.65
CA SER A 48 -10.30 3.54 -12.10
C SER A 48 -9.44 3.31 -13.34
N ARG A 49 -9.23 2.05 -13.75
CA ARG A 49 -8.37 1.64 -14.88
C ARG A 49 -6.90 2.04 -14.73
N ARG A 50 -6.48 2.45 -13.53
CA ARG A 50 -5.09 2.79 -13.24
C ARG A 50 -4.24 1.54 -13.14
N TYR A 51 -3.00 1.64 -13.62
CA TYR A 51 -1.96 0.67 -13.28
C TYR A 51 -1.60 0.80 -11.80
N LEU A 52 -1.62 -0.32 -11.09
CA LEU A 52 -1.18 -0.45 -9.71
C LEU A 52 0.08 -1.30 -9.68
N SER A 53 1.16 -0.75 -9.12
CA SER A 53 2.34 -1.53 -8.78
C SER A 53 2.02 -2.54 -7.67
N GLU A 54 2.94 -3.46 -7.44
CA GLU A 54 2.86 -4.56 -6.48
C GLU A 54 2.28 -4.18 -5.09
N ASP A 55 2.81 -3.11 -4.49
CA ASP A 55 2.40 -2.58 -3.19
C ASP A 55 1.00 -1.95 -3.22
N TYR A 56 0.68 -1.21 -4.28
CA TYR A 56 -0.66 -0.67 -4.49
C TYR A 56 -1.69 -1.77 -4.78
N GLY A 57 -1.31 -2.81 -5.52
CA GLY A 57 -2.13 -4.00 -5.79
C GLY A 57 -2.49 -4.72 -4.50
N PHE A 58 -1.49 -4.97 -3.63
CA PHE A 58 -1.74 -5.53 -2.30
C PHE A 58 -2.70 -4.67 -1.47
N CYS A 59 -2.47 -3.35 -1.41
CA CYS A 59 -3.37 -2.41 -0.72
C CYS A 59 -4.79 -2.44 -1.32
N ARG A 60 -4.90 -2.63 -2.63
CA ARG A 60 -6.19 -2.72 -3.33
C ARG A 60 -6.95 -3.99 -2.98
N LEU A 61 -6.27 -5.13 -2.88
CA LEU A 61 -6.89 -6.38 -2.39
C LEU A 61 -7.45 -6.20 -0.97
N TRP A 62 -6.66 -5.60 -0.08
CA TRP A 62 -7.08 -5.40 1.31
C TRP A 62 -8.27 -4.42 1.42
N THR A 63 -8.17 -3.26 0.79
CA THR A 63 -9.26 -2.27 0.78
C THR A 63 -10.51 -2.74 0.04
N GLY A 64 -10.35 -3.63 -0.95
CA GLY A 64 -11.46 -4.29 -1.64
C GLY A 64 -12.34 -5.15 -0.72
N LEU A 65 -11.80 -5.60 0.43
CA LEU A 65 -12.54 -6.30 1.48
C LEU A 65 -13.28 -5.35 2.44
N GLY A 66 -13.28 -4.04 2.16
CA GLY A 66 -13.84 -3.01 3.04
C GLY A 66 -12.94 -2.66 4.22
N GLU A 67 -11.67 -3.07 4.19
CA GLU A 67 -10.71 -2.84 5.27
C GLU A 67 -9.86 -1.58 5.03
N HIS A 68 -9.14 -1.16 6.08
CA HIS A 68 -8.36 0.08 6.06
C HIS A 68 -6.85 -0.19 6.02
N VAL A 69 -6.14 0.67 5.27
CA VAL A 69 -4.68 0.79 5.30
C VAL A 69 -4.33 2.01 6.15
N TYR A 70 -3.36 1.85 7.03
CA TYR A 70 -2.87 2.92 7.90
C TYR A 70 -1.43 3.25 7.53
N VAL A 71 -1.07 4.52 7.70
CA VAL A 71 0.27 5.03 7.46
C VAL A 71 0.73 5.80 8.68
N ASP A 72 1.98 5.61 9.07
CA ASP A 72 2.64 6.49 10.04
C ASP A 72 3.19 7.71 9.29
N ALA A 73 2.56 8.86 9.52
CA ALA A 73 2.97 10.13 8.91
C ALA A 73 4.03 10.89 9.70
N ASN A 74 4.35 10.43 10.92
CA ASN A 74 5.26 11.10 11.84
C ASN A 74 6.63 10.43 11.88
N SER A 75 6.96 9.54 10.95
CA SER A 75 8.30 8.96 10.80
C SER A 75 8.96 9.48 9.53
N ASN A 76 10.17 10.03 9.64
CA ASN A 76 10.96 10.43 8.48
C ASN A 76 11.72 9.24 7.92
N LEU A 77 11.42 8.86 6.67
CA LEU A 77 12.16 7.85 5.92
C LEU A 77 12.99 8.53 4.83
N SER A 78 14.29 8.25 4.79
CA SER A 78 15.15 8.64 3.67
C SER A 78 15.30 7.45 2.73
N HIS A 79 15.05 7.65 1.44
CA HIS A 79 15.26 6.63 0.42
C HIS A 79 16.55 6.94 -0.34
N GLN A 80 17.57 6.10 -0.18
CA GLN A 80 18.83 6.22 -0.91
C GLN A 80 18.86 5.22 -2.08
N GLY A 81 18.72 5.74 -3.30
CA GLY A 81 19.07 5.04 -4.54
C GLY A 81 20.29 5.73 -5.19
N ALA A 82 20.30 5.83 -6.53
CA ALA A 82 21.29 6.68 -7.22
C ALA A 82 21.17 8.18 -6.89
N LYS A 83 20.03 8.58 -6.31
CA LYS A 83 19.77 9.91 -5.72
C LYS A 83 19.15 9.72 -4.33
N LEU A 84 19.45 10.63 -3.42
CA LEU A 84 18.83 10.67 -2.09
C LEU A 84 17.51 11.44 -2.17
N TYR A 85 16.40 10.76 -1.89
CA TYR A 85 15.10 11.39 -1.73
C TYR A 85 14.79 11.50 -0.24
N ARG A 86 14.73 12.74 0.26
CA ARG A 86 14.23 13.09 1.60
C ARG A 86 12.86 13.73 1.42
N GLY A 87 11.88 13.31 2.20
CA GLY A 87 10.53 13.86 2.15
C GLY A 87 9.89 13.84 3.53
N ASP A 88 9.22 14.95 3.85
CA ASP A 88 8.35 15.06 5.01
C ASP A 88 6.92 14.75 4.57
N PHE A 89 6.42 13.59 4.99
CA PHE A 89 5.09 13.14 4.60
C PHE A 89 3.99 13.93 5.32
N ALA A 90 4.20 14.31 6.59
CA ALA A 90 3.27 15.17 7.34
C ALA A 90 3.08 16.53 6.64
N HIS A 91 4.18 17.17 6.23
CA HIS A 91 4.11 18.42 5.46
C HIS A 91 3.39 18.22 4.11
N SER A 92 3.63 17.10 3.43
CA SER A 92 2.97 16.78 2.17
C SER A 92 1.45 16.65 2.32
N LEU A 93 0.98 16.00 3.40
CA LEU A 93 -0.46 15.87 3.67
C LEU A 93 -1.14 17.24 3.87
N VAL A 94 -0.46 18.18 4.54
CA VAL A 94 -1.01 19.52 4.80
C VAL A 94 -1.05 20.39 3.54
N HIS A 95 0.00 20.34 2.71
CA HIS A 95 0.18 21.32 1.62
C HIS A 95 -0.13 20.79 0.22
N ALA A 96 -0.14 19.46 0.03
CA ALA A 96 -0.28 18.83 -1.28
C ALA A 96 -1.55 17.99 -1.44
N LEU A 97 -2.51 18.09 -0.51
CA LEU A 97 -3.80 17.39 -0.58
C LEU A 97 -4.52 17.54 -1.95
N PRO A 98 -4.53 18.73 -2.60
CA PRO A 98 -5.15 18.89 -3.92
C PRO A 98 -4.49 18.08 -5.04
N TYR A 99 -3.26 17.61 -4.85
CA TYR A 99 -2.54 16.76 -5.80
C TYR A 99 -2.76 15.26 -5.56
N ALA A 100 -3.63 14.89 -4.62
CA ALA A 100 -3.96 13.49 -4.37
C ALA A 100 -4.56 12.84 -5.63
N VAL A 101 -4.00 11.70 -6.02
CA VAL A 101 -4.34 11.02 -7.27
C VAL A 101 -5.26 9.84 -7.00
N GLY A 102 -6.35 9.73 -7.78
CA GLY A 102 -7.24 8.55 -7.77
C GLY A 102 -8.59 8.74 -7.10
N GLY A 103 -8.91 9.94 -6.62
CA GLY A 103 -10.27 10.30 -6.22
C GLY A 103 -11.16 10.63 -7.43
N PRO A 104 -12.48 10.36 -7.38
CA PRO A 104 -13.42 10.86 -8.38
C PRO A 104 -13.33 12.40 -8.49
N ALA A 105 -13.45 12.93 -9.71
CA ALA A 105 -13.42 14.37 -9.94
C ALA A 105 -14.51 15.08 -9.10
N GLY A 106 -14.14 16.17 -8.43
CA GLY A 106 -15.05 16.93 -7.56
C GLY A 106 -15.25 16.33 -6.17
N THR A 107 -14.56 15.25 -5.80
CA THR A 107 -14.60 14.71 -4.43
C THR A 107 -13.98 15.74 -3.47
N PRO A 108 -14.72 16.27 -2.49
CA PRO A 108 -14.14 17.12 -1.47
C PRO A 108 -13.16 16.29 -0.63
N LEU A 109 -11.91 16.74 -0.58
CA LEU A 109 -10.87 16.14 0.27
C LEU A 109 -10.80 16.95 1.56
N ALA A 110 -10.93 16.26 2.70
CA ALA A 110 -10.79 16.86 4.02
C ALA A 110 -9.67 16.13 4.78
N LEU A 111 -8.74 16.90 5.35
CA LEU A 111 -7.75 16.40 6.29
C LEU A 111 -8.27 16.67 7.71
N HIS A 112 -8.56 15.60 8.45
CA HIS A 112 -8.93 15.66 9.86
C HIS A 112 -7.74 15.27 10.73
N GLY A 113 -7.58 15.90 11.90
CA GLY A 113 -6.49 15.56 12.83
C GLY A 113 -5.13 16.11 12.42
N SER A 114 -5.09 17.19 11.63
CA SER A 114 -3.82 17.84 11.21
C SER A 114 -2.96 18.29 12.39
N GLU A 115 -3.58 18.56 13.55
CA GLU A 115 -2.92 18.87 14.81
C GLU A 115 -2.06 17.73 15.37
N HIS A 116 -2.26 16.50 14.90
CA HIS A 116 -1.47 15.33 15.27
C HIS A 116 -0.27 15.07 14.34
N LEU A 117 -0.21 15.78 13.21
CA LEU A 117 0.91 15.69 12.27
C LEU A 117 2.07 16.53 12.79
N ARG A 118 3.24 15.90 12.93
CA ARG A 118 4.46 16.55 13.36
C ARG A 118 5.53 16.33 12.32
N SER A 119 5.96 17.43 11.69
CA SER A 119 7.17 17.44 10.89
C SER A 119 8.36 17.07 11.77
N ASN A 120 9.11 16.06 11.36
CA ASN A 120 10.37 15.72 12.02
C ASN A 120 11.49 16.57 11.42
N ALA A 121 12.39 17.05 12.27
CA ALA A 121 13.58 17.75 11.83
C ALA A 121 14.38 16.87 10.84
N PRO A 122 14.95 17.46 9.76
CA PRO A 122 15.81 16.71 8.87
C PRO A 122 17.04 16.21 9.64
N GLY A 123 17.29 14.90 9.55
CA GLY A 123 18.50 14.25 10.07
C GLY A 123 19.71 14.36 9.15
#